data_AF-A0A5I9B6P9-F1
#
_entry.id   AF-A0A5I9B6P9-F1
#
_cell.length_a   1.000
_cell.length_b   1.000
_cell.length_c   1.000
_cell.angle_alpha   90.00
_cell.angle_beta   90.00
_cell.angle_gamma   90.00
#
_symmetry.space_group_name_H-M   'P 1'
#
loop_
_entity.id
_entity.type
_entity.pdbx_description
1 polymer ?
#
loop_
_entity_poly.entity_id
_entity_poly.type
_entity_poly.pdbx_seq_one_letter_code
_entity_poly.pdbx_strand_id
1 'polypeptide(L)' 'MSIRTEHGFGPSTVEVEWLDDCPKCQHGKAKVTGWSVTKDSLWAGDEAVCSKCGHKGEIDADGENAWVEWDEIEEAQ' A
#
# COMPACT_ATOMS: atom_id res chain seq x y z
N MET A 1 -11.14 4.79 -21.56
CA MET A 1 -11.20 5.46 -20.24
C MET A 1 -12.53 5.03 -19.62
N SER A 2 -12.50 4.40 -18.45
CA SER A 2 -13.70 3.79 -17.85
C SER A 2 -14.59 4.85 -17.23
N ILE A 3 -15.91 4.75 -17.43
CA ILE A 3 -16.98 5.60 -16.87
C ILE A 3 -16.87 5.89 -15.36
N ARG A 4 -16.08 5.09 -14.63
CA ARG A 4 -15.87 5.24 -13.20
C ARG A 4 -15.01 6.46 -12.83
N THR A 5 -14.05 6.83 -13.67
CA THR A 5 -13.14 7.97 -13.42
C THR A 5 -13.84 9.32 -13.59
N GLU A 6 -14.86 9.40 -14.45
CA GLU A 6 -15.61 10.65 -14.70
C GLU A 6 -16.49 11.09 -13.51
N HIS A 7 -16.84 10.15 -12.62
CA HIS A 7 -17.67 10.41 -11.43
C HIS A 7 -16.86 10.51 -10.12
N GLY A 8 -15.53 10.61 -10.18
CA GLY A 8 -14.69 10.75 -8.99
C GLY A 8 -14.48 9.46 -8.17
N PHE A 9 -14.95 8.31 -8.67
CA PHE A 9 -14.62 7.01 -8.11
C PHE A 9 -13.33 6.51 -8.78
N GLY A 10 -12.20 6.98 -8.26
CA GLY A 10 -10.87 6.49 -8.62
C GLY A 10 -10.17 5.85 -7.42
N PRO A 11 -9.07 5.12 -7.64
CA PRO A 11 -8.27 4.63 -6.54
C PRO A 11 -7.79 5.82 -5.69
N SER A 12 -8.01 5.71 -4.39
CA SER A 12 -7.56 6.68 -3.40
C SER A 12 -6.22 6.22 -2.84
N THR A 13 -5.40 7.17 -2.37
CA THR A 13 -4.14 6.86 -1.70
C THR A 13 -4.19 7.36 -0.27
N VAL A 14 -3.91 6.48 0.69
CA VAL A 14 -3.82 6.82 2.11
C VAL A 14 -2.42 6.54 2.63
N GLU A 15 -1.95 7.33 3.58
CA GLU A 15 -0.70 7.06 4.30
C GLU A 15 -1.04 6.46 5.67
N VAL A 16 -0.42 5.34 6.00
CA VAL A 16 -0.57 4.61 7.25
C VAL A 16 0.80 4.34 7.89
N GLU A 17 0.82 4.24 9.22
CA GLU A 17 2.04 4.04 10.02
C GLU A 17 1.99 2.80 10.92
N TRP A 18 0.93 2.00 10.83
CA TRP A 18 0.75 0.78 11.60
C TRP A 18 1.15 -0.50 10.85
N LEU A 19 1.53 -0.38 9.57
CA LEU A 19 2.10 -1.46 8.77
C LEU A 19 3.57 -1.72 9.13
N ASP A 20 4.07 -2.91 8.77
CA ASP A 20 5.47 -3.27 8.95
C ASP A 20 6.45 -2.27 8.32
N ASP A 21 7.59 -2.10 9.00
CA ASP A 21 8.67 -1.24 8.54
C ASP A 21 9.18 -1.68 7.16
N CYS A 22 9.44 -0.71 6.29
CA CYS A 22 9.98 -1.02 4.97
C CYS A 22 11.34 -1.74 5.10
N PRO A 23 11.52 -2.95 4.54
CA PRO A 23 12.74 -3.73 4.71
C PRO A 23 13.96 -3.06 4.07
N LYS A 24 13.74 -2.15 3.09
CA LYS A 24 14.81 -1.44 2.37
C LYS A 24 15.40 -0.26 3.14
N CYS A 25 14.60 0.45 3.93
CA CYS A 25 15.03 1.70 4.57
C CYS A 25 14.57 1.87 6.01
N GLN A 26 13.95 0.82 6.58
CA GLN A 26 13.42 0.73 7.94
C GLN A 26 12.53 1.92 8.29
N HIS A 27 11.61 2.25 7.38
CA HIS A 27 10.67 3.35 7.55
C HIS A 27 9.26 2.82 7.76
N GLY A 28 8.68 3.09 8.93
CA GLY A 28 7.33 2.67 9.33
C GLY A 28 6.20 3.53 8.78
N LYS A 29 6.31 4.02 7.54
CA LYS A 29 5.17 4.62 6.84
C LYS A 29 5.08 4.16 5.40
N ALA A 30 3.90 3.71 5.03
CA ALA A 30 3.57 3.26 3.69
C ALA A 30 2.35 4.03 3.16
N LYS A 31 2.35 4.24 1.85
CA LYS A 31 1.23 4.77 1.09
C LYS A 31 0.54 3.60 0.43
N VAL A 32 -0.75 3.46 0.67
CA VAL A 32 -1.57 2.39 0.10
C VAL A 32 -2.55 2.98 -0.87
N THR A 33 -2.58 2.45 -2.09
CA THR A 33 -3.44 2.91 -3.18
C THR A 33 -4.44 1.81 -3.57
N GLY A 34 -5.73 2.12 -3.45
CA GLY A 34 -6.82 1.16 -3.61
C GLY A 34 -8.18 1.79 -3.90
N TRP A 35 -9.17 1.01 -4.33
CA TRP A 35 -10.49 1.53 -4.76
C TRP A 35 -11.43 1.86 -3.59
N SER A 36 -11.14 1.39 -2.38
CA SER A 36 -11.92 1.66 -1.15
C SER A 36 -11.02 1.63 0.09
N VAL A 37 -9.77 2.05 -0.10
CA VAL A 37 -8.76 2.09 0.96
C VAL A 37 -9.03 3.26 1.91
N THR A 38 -8.87 3.01 3.20
CA THR A 38 -8.93 4.03 4.26
C THR A 38 -7.74 3.85 5.21
N LYS A 39 -7.47 4.83 6.08
CA LYS A 39 -6.34 4.72 7.03
C LYS A 39 -6.50 3.57 8.04
N ASP A 40 -7.74 3.15 8.28
CA ASP A 40 -8.09 2.13 9.27
C ASP A 40 -8.48 0.79 8.63
N SER A 41 -8.69 0.75 7.31
CA SER A 41 -9.10 -0.47 6.60
C SER A 41 -8.47 -0.50 5.21
N LEU A 42 -7.62 -1.50 5.02
CA LEU A 42 -6.95 -1.82 3.77
C LEU A 42 -7.50 -3.15 3.24
N TRP A 43 -7.35 -3.39 1.94
CA TRP A 43 -7.85 -4.60 1.29
C TRP A 43 -6.73 -5.38 0.64
N ALA A 44 -6.85 -6.71 0.65
CA ALA A 44 -5.94 -7.58 -0.06
C ALA A 44 -5.90 -7.22 -1.56
N GLY A 45 -4.69 -7.05 -2.11
CA GLY A 45 -4.45 -6.59 -3.47
C GLY A 45 -4.38 -5.08 -3.66
N ASP A 46 -4.45 -4.28 -2.59
CA ASP A 46 -4.13 -2.85 -2.66
C ASP A 46 -2.60 -2.64 -2.82
N GLU A 47 -2.18 -1.67 -3.63
CA GLU A 47 -0.75 -1.40 -3.86
C GLU A 47 -0.16 -0.63 -2.66
N ALA A 48 0.93 -1.11 -2.07
CA ALA A 48 1.66 -0.46 -0.99
C ALA A 48 3.01 0.08 -1.47
N VAL A 49 3.35 1.30 -1.06
CA VAL A 49 4.61 1.95 -1.43
C VAL A 49 5.21 2.66 -0.23
N CYS A 50 6.47 2.40 0.09
CA CYS A 50 7.19 3.10 1.15
C CYS A 50 7.24 4.61 0.87
N SER A 51 6.78 5.41 1.83
CA SER A 51 6.72 6.88 1.68
C SER A 51 8.12 7.53 1.55
N LYS A 52 9.18 6.84 1.98
CA LYS A 52 10.56 7.34 1.98
C LYS A 52 11.40 6.89 0.78
N CYS A 53 11.46 5.58 0.52
CA CYS A 53 12.35 5.03 -0.51
C CYS A 53 11.63 4.58 -1.79
N GLY A 54 10.29 4.61 -1.80
CA GLY A 54 9.50 4.17 -2.94
C GLY A 54 9.54 2.65 -3.19
N HIS A 55 10.05 1.86 -2.24
CA HIS A 55 9.96 0.40 -2.28
C HIS A 55 8.50 -0.03 -2.34
N LYS A 56 8.20 -1.00 -3.17
CA LYS A 56 6.83 -1.45 -3.44
C LYS A 56 6.51 -2.72 -2.67
N GLY A 57 5.23 -2.96 -2.50
CA GLY A 57 4.64 -4.15 -1.95
C GLY A 57 3.15 -4.19 -2.25
N GLU A 58 2.52 -5.24 -1.79
CA GLU A 58 1.07 -5.45 -1.89
C GLU A 58 0.51 -5.60 -0.48
N ILE A 59 -0.69 -5.08 -0.24
CA ILE A 59 -1.40 -5.37 0.99
C ILE A 59 -1.99 -6.77 0.89
N ASP A 60 -1.76 -7.56 1.93
CA ASP A 60 -2.50 -8.79 2.18
C ASP A 60 -3.36 -8.62 3.44
N ALA A 61 -4.52 -9.25 3.45
CA ALA A 61 -5.48 -9.16 4.54
C ALA A 61 -6.27 -10.46 4.67
N ASP A 62 -6.35 -10.99 5.89
CA ASP A 62 -7.12 -12.20 6.21
C ASP A 62 -8.58 -11.91 6.62
N GLY A 63 -8.95 -10.62 6.68
CA GLY A 63 -10.27 -10.14 7.08
C GLY A 63 -10.35 -9.64 8.52
N GLU A 64 -9.36 -9.97 9.37
CA GLU A 64 -9.23 -9.43 10.73
C GLU A 64 -8.01 -8.53 10.87
N ASN A 65 -6.92 -8.86 10.18
CA ASN A 65 -5.67 -8.11 10.14
C ASN A 65 -5.28 -7.80 8.69
N ALA A 66 -4.41 -6.82 8.54
CA ALA A 66 -3.79 -6.49 7.27
C ALA A 66 -2.29 -6.26 7.50
N TRP A 67 -1.48 -6.67 6.55
CA TRP A 67 -0.04 -6.46 6.56
C TRP A 67 0.43 -6.15 5.13
N VAL A 68 1.67 -5.72 5.02
CA VAL A 68 2.28 -5.41 3.73
C VAL A 68 3.26 -6.51 3.37
N GLU A 69 2.98 -7.20 2.26
CA GLU A 69 3.93 -8.08 1.61
C GLU A 69 4.84 -7.23 0.73
N TRP A 70 5.98 -6.83 1.30
CA TRP A 70 6.97 -6.05 0.56
C TRP A 70 7.62 -6.90 -0.53
N ASP A 71 7.82 -6.31 -1.71
CA ASP A 71 8.54 -6.95 -2.80
C ASP A 71 9.97 -7.30 -2.38
N GLU A 72 10.57 -8.29 -3.03
CA GLU A 72 11.98 -8.60 -2.86
C GLU A 72 12.83 -7.34 -3.12
N ILE A 73 13.75 -7.05 -2.21
CA ILE A 73 14.69 -5.96 -2.41
C ILE A 73 15.77 -6.49 -3.36
N GLU A 74 15.69 -6.09 -4.63
CA GLU A 74 16.85 -6.20 -5.50
C GLU A 74 17.95 -5.26 -4.97
N GLU A 75 18.82 -5.79 -4.11
CA GLU A 75 20.10 -5.17 -3.82
C GLU A 75 20.90 -5.20 -5.12
N ALA A 76 21.01 -4.04 -5.78
CA ALA A 76 21.89 -3.89 -6.93
C ALA A 76 23.31 -4.28 -6.49
N GLN A 77 23.77 -5.44 -6.96
CA GLN A 77 25.13 -5.94 -6.76
C GLN A 77 26.18 -5.10 -7.49
#